data_AF-A0A382VHP3-F1
#
_entry.id   AF-A0A382VHP3-F1
#
_cell.length_a   1.000
_cell.length_b   1.000
_cell.length_c   1.000
_cell.angle_alpha   90.00
_cell.angle_beta   90.00
_cell.angle_gamma   90.00
#
_symmetry.space_group_name_H-M   'P 1'
#
loop_
_entity.id
_entity.type
_entity.pdbx_description
1 polymer ?
#
loop_
_entity_poly.entity_id
_entity_poly.type
_entity_poly.pdbx_seq_one_letter_code
_entity_poly.pdbx_strand_id
1 'polypeptide(L)' 'MTELLFREDPYTRSCNATITAINDRGGVELDRTVFYPTGGGQPG' A
#
# COMPACT_ATOMS: atom_id res chain seq x y z
N MET A 1 -5.26 1.94 10.55
CA MET A 1 -5.75 2.35 9.22
C MET A 1 -4.52 2.69 8.39
N THR A 2 -4.32 2.06 7.23
CA THR A 2 -3.18 2.35 6.34
C THR A 2 -3.41 3.65 5.57
N GLU A 3 -2.39 4.50 5.48
CA GLU A 3 -2.40 5.74 4.68
C GLU A 3 -2.19 5.43 3.18
N LEU A 4 -3.03 6.01 2.32
CA LEU A 4 -3.13 5.67 0.90
C LEU A 4 -2.57 6.81 0.03
N LEU A 5 -1.24 6.85 -0.13
CA LEU A 5 -0.52 7.96 -0.75
C LEU A 5 -0.90 8.22 -2.21
N PHE A 6 -1.29 7.17 -2.93
CA PHE A 6 -1.76 7.27 -4.31
C PHE A 6 -3.02 8.13 -4.49
N ARG A 7 -3.76 8.43 -3.41
CA ARG A 7 -4.91 9.35 -3.46
C ARG A 7 -4.53 10.82 -3.35
N GLU A 8 -3.39 11.09 -2.72
CA GLU A 8 -2.93 12.45 -2.43
C GLU A 8 -1.94 12.93 -3.50
N ASP A 9 -0.99 12.07 -3.87
CA ASP A 9 -0.04 12.31 -4.96
C ASP A 9 0.08 11.06 -5.85
N PRO A 10 -0.69 10.98 -6.94
CA PRO A 10 -0.72 9.80 -7.81
C PRO A 10 0.57 9.60 -8.61
N TYR A 11 1.50 10.57 -8.63
CA TYR A 11 2.76 10.46 -9.36
C TYR A 11 3.94 10.03 -8.47
N THR A 12 3.76 9.99 -7.15
CA THR A 12 4.80 9.52 -6.23
C THR A 12 5.05 8.01 -6.43
N ARG A 13 6.31 7.66 -6.70
CA ARG A 13 6.73 6.29 -7.08
C ARG A 13 7.33 5.48 -5.94
N SER A 14 7.65 6.12 -4.82
CA SER A 14 8.27 5.47 -3.66
C SER A 14 7.90 6.18 -2.37
N CYS A 15 7.89 5.44 -1.27
CA CYS A 15 7.71 5.98 0.07
C CYS A 15 8.49 5.15 1.09
N ASN A 16 8.88 5.77 2.20
CA ASN A 16 9.28 5.03 3.39
C ASN A 16 8.01 4.58 4.12
N ALA A 17 7.99 3.34 4.61
CA ALA A 17 6.88 2.77 5.36
C ALA A 17 7.39 1.85 6.46
N THR A 18 6.59 1.67 7.51
CA THR A 18 6.85 0.75 8.62
C THR A 18 6.02 -0.52 8.43
N ILE A 19 6.65 -1.68 8.60
CA ILE A 19 5.93 -2.96 8.66
C ILE A 19 5.16 -3.01 9.97
N THR A 20 3.84 -3.15 9.87
CA THR A 20 2.95 -3.23 11.04
C THR A 20 2.60 -4.66 11.41
N ALA A 21 2.58 -5.58 10.42
CA ALA A 21 2.32 -6.99 10.64
C ALA A 21 2.81 -7.85 9.46
N ILE A 22 2.95 -9.15 9.71
CA ILE A 22 3.07 -10.19 8.71
C ILE A 22 1.90 -11.16 8.92
N ASN A 23 1.10 -11.41 7.89
CA ASN A 23 -0.05 -12.31 8.00
C ASN A 23 0.32 -13.79 7.79
N ASP A 24 -0.62 -14.69 8.06
CA ASP A 24 -0.41 -16.15 7.99
C ASP A 24 -0.05 -16.67 6.59
N ARG A 25 -0.29 -15.88 5.55
CA ARG A 25 0.07 -16.19 4.15
C ARG A 25 1.44 -15.60 3.75
N GLY A 26 2.15 -14.97 4.69
CA GLY A 26 3.41 -14.28 4.45
C GLY A 26 3.26 -12.89 3.82
N GLY A 27 2.05 -12.31 3.80
CA GLY A 27 1.82 -10.96 3.32
C GLY A 27 2.31 -9.90 4.30
N VAL A 28 2.89 -8.83 3.77
CA VAL A 28 3.41 -7.69 4.55
C VAL A 28 2.35 -6.60 4.65
N GLU A 29 2.04 -6.17 5.87
CA GLU A 29 1.15 -5.04 6.14
C GLU A 29 1.97 -3.80 6.50
N LEU A 30 1.58 -2.65 5.94
CA LEU A 30 2.28 -1.37 6.09
C LEU A 30 1.37 -0.30 6.69
N ASP A 31 1.97 0.66 7.39
CA ASP A 31 1.31 1.87 7.88
C ASP A 31 0.90 2.82 6.75
N ARG A 32 1.65 2.85 5.64
CA ARG A 32 1.39 3.66 4.44
C ARG A 32 1.88 2.99 3.16
N THR A 33 1.30 3.35 2.02
CA THR A 33 1.67 2.74 0.74
C THR A 33 1.39 3.62 -0.49
N VAL A 34 2.26 3.52 -1.49
CA VAL A 34 2.03 4.00 -2.87
C VAL A 34 1.32 2.96 -3.74
N PHE A 35 1.27 1.71 -3.31
CA PHE A 35 0.64 0.63 -4.07
C PHE A 35 -0.87 0.71 -4.02
N TYR A 36 -1.50 0.60 -5.19
CA TYR A 36 -2.94 0.49 -5.30
C TYR A 36 -3.36 -0.97 -5.01
N PRO A 37 -4.37 -1.22 -4.16
CA PRO A 37 -4.83 -2.57 -3.90
C PRO A 37 -5.42 -3.20 -5.17
N THR A 38 -5.17 -4.49 -5.40
CA THR A 38 -5.82 -5.26 -6.47
C THR A 38 -7.32 -5.36 -6.19
N GLY A 39 -8.10 -4.44 -6.76
CA GLY A 39 -9.54 -4.33 -6.57
C GLY A 39 -10.10 -3.11 -7.31
N GLY A 40 -11.37 -3.19 -7.76
CA GLY A 40 -12.02 -2.08 -8.47
C GLY A 40 -11.75 -2.02 -9.98
N GLY A 41 -11.28 -3.11 -10.59
CA GLY A 41 -11.12 -3.22 -12.06
C GLY A 41 -9.80 -2.65 -12.61
N GLN A 42 -8.94 -2.08 -11.77
CA GLN A 42 -7.61 -1.67 -12.18
C GLN A 42 -6.64 -2.87 -12.13
N PRO A 43 -5.89 -3.15 -13.21
CA PRO A 43 -4.79 -4.11 -13.16
C PRO A 43 -3.74 -3.63 -12.16
N GLY A 44 -3.39 -4.49 -11.21
CA GLY A 44 -2.28 -4.29 -10.28
C GLY A 44 -0.93 -4.58 -10.93
#